data_AF-A0AAV7AHQ7-F1
#
_entry.id   AF-A0AAV7AHQ7-F1
#
_cell.length_a   1.000
_cell.length_b   1.000
_cell.length_c   1.000
_cell.angle_alpha   90.00
_cell.angle_beta   90.00
_cell.angle_gamma   90.00
#
_symmetry.space_group_name_H-M   'P 1'
#
loop_
_entity.id
_entity.type
_entity.pdbx_description
1 polymer ?
#
loop_
_entity_poly.entity_id
_entity_poly.type
_entity_poly.pdbx_seq_one_letter_code
_entity_poly.pdbx_strand_id
1 'polypeptide(L)'
;SFVIQQIPSSNLFMVVVDNVCSCSNVAPITMAPIEIRYNESLKCERLKSQKIRRRPESCHGFHPEENARECGGAFGISSRPITMLLSLLMVYISR
;
A
#
# COMPACT_ATOMS: atom_id res chain seq x y z
N SER A 1 31.78 -26.69 24.91
CA SER A 1 31.38 -25.75 26.00
C SER A 1 31.87 -24.36 25.64
N PHE A 2 31.25 -23.30 26.15
CA PHE A 2 31.75 -21.93 25.96
C PHE A 2 31.61 -21.12 27.25
N VAL A 3 32.53 -20.17 27.46
CA VAL A 3 32.51 -19.23 28.59
C VAL A 3 32.64 -17.82 28.03
N ILE A 4 31.84 -16.89 28.57
CA ILE A 4 31.84 -15.47 28.18
C ILE A 4 32.10 -14.63 29.44
N GLN A 5 33.02 -13.69 29.34
CA GLN A 5 33.34 -12.75 30.42
C GLN A 5 33.43 -11.31 29.86
N GLN A 6 32.87 -10.34 30.57
CA GLN A 6 33.00 -8.93 30.22
C GLN A 6 34.35 -8.37 30.69
N ILE A 7 34.99 -7.54 29.87
CA ILE A 7 36.21 -6.81 30.28
C ILE A 7 35.77 -5.54 31.02
N PRO A 8 36.16 -5.35 32.29
CA PRO A 8 35.74 -4.20 33.08
C PRO A 8 36.17 -2.89 32.41
N SER A 9 35.36 -1.84 32.60
CA SER A 9 35.58 -0.51 32.02
C SER A 9 35.63 -0.46 30.50
N SER A 10 35.03 -1.44 29.80
CA SER A 10 34.97 -1.46 28.33
C SER A 10 33.65 -2.07 27.82
N ASN A 11 33.42 -1.95 26.51
CA ASN A 11 32.34 -2.60 25.77
C ASN A 11 32.74 -3.96 25.16
N LEU A 12 33.89 -4.52 25.58
CA LEU A 12 34.45 -5.75 25.02
C LEU A 12 34.07 -6.98 25.85
N PHE A 13 33.97 -8.12 25.17
CA PHE A 13 33.74 -9.44 25.77
C PHE A 13 34.85 -10.40 25.37
N MET A 14 35.32 -11.20 26.32
CA MET A 14 36.21 -12.33 26.10
C MET A 14 35.38 -13.60 25.97
N VAL A 15 35.52 -14.29 24.83
CA VAL A 15 34.79 -15.53 24.52
C VAL A 15 35.80 -16.66 24.38
N VAL A 16 35.65 -17.70 25.20
CA VAL A 16 36.48 -18.91 25.15
C VAL A 16 35.61 -20.06 24.64
N VAL A 17 36.03 -20.67 23.53
CA VAL A 17 35.35 -21.78 22.88
C VAL A 17 36.25 -23.00 22.78
N ASP A 18 35.64 -24.17 22.87
CA ASP A 18 36.29 -25.45 22.65
C ASP A 18 36.55 -25.69 21.15
N ASN A 19 37.70 -26.26 20.79
CA ASN A 19 38.11 -26.46 19.41
C ASN A 19 37.64 -27.80 18.79
N VAL A 20 36.97 -28.64 19.58
CA VAL A 20 36.53 -29.98 19.17
C VAL A 20 35.19 -29.96 18.40
N CYS A 21 34.58 -28.80 18.18
CA CYS A 21 33.27 -28.71 17.51
C CYS A 21 33.38 -28.62 15.98
N SER A 22 32.70 -29.53 15.26
CA SER A 22 32.61 -29.53 13.80
C SER A 22 31.46 -28.63 13.29
N CYS A 23 31.75 -27.35 13.06
CA CYS A 23 30.78 -26.35 12.61
C CYS A 23 30.60 -26.27 11.07
N SER A 24 30.51 -27.40 10.38
CA SER A 24 30.49 -27.42 8.90
C SER A 24 29.21 -26.87 8.26
N ASN A 25 28.09 -26.82 9.01
CA ASN A 25 26.77 -26.48 8.47
C ASN A 25 26.23 -25.12 8.94
N VAL A 26 27.08 -24.24 9.48
CA VAL A 26 26.64 -22.94 9.99
C VAL A 26 26.85 -21.89 8.91
N ALA A 27 25.75 -21.29 8.43
CA ALA A 27 25.82 -20.15 7.53
C ALA A 27 26.53 -18.97 8.23
N PRO A 28 27.46 -18.27 7.55
CA PRO A 28 28.16 -17.13 8.15
C PRO A 28 27.16 -16.04 8.54
N ILE A 29 27.24 -15.60 9.79
CA ILE A 29 26.45 -14.47 10.29
C ILE A 29 27.09 -13.19 9.77
N THR A 30 26.33 -12.35 9.06
CA THR A 30 26.82 -11.07 8.54
C THR A 30 26.16 -9.91 9.27
N MET A 31 26.89 -8.81 9.42
CA MET A 31 26.37 -7.54 9.95
C MET A 31 25.76 -6.66 8.85
N ALA A 32 25.68 -7.18 7.61
CA ALA A 32 25.16 -6.44 6.48
C ALA A 32 23.66 -6.19 6.66
N PRO A 33 23.15 -5.00 6.29
CA PRO A 33 21.73 -4.73 6.35
C PRO A 33 20.98 -5.69 5.41
N ILE A 34 19.88 -6.25 5.92
CA ILE A 34 19.01 -7.14 5.14
C ILE A 34 17.81 -6.32 4.65
N GLU A 35 17.64 -6.28 3.33
CA GLU A 35 16.44 -5.70 2.74
C GLU A 35 15.23 -6.59 3.00
N ILE A 36 14.25 -6.06 3.74
CA ILE A 36 12.99 -6.76 3.97
C ILE A 36 12.06 -6.46 2.78
N ARG A 37 11.91 -7.45 1.90
CA ARG A 37 10.88 -7.42 0.84
C ARG A 37 9.53 -7.82 1.44
N TYR A 38 8.63 -6.85 1.57
CA TYR A 38 7.28 -7.10 2.05
C TYR A 38 6.47 -7.85 1.00
N ASN A 39 6.21 -9.13 1.26
CA ASN A 39 5.19 -9.89 0.54
C ASN A 39 3.78 -9.49 1.02
N GLU A 40 2.75 -9.98 0.34
CA GLU A 40 1.36 -9.63 0.65
C GLU A 40 0.97 -10.01 2.09
N SER A 41 1.44 -11.16 2.59
CA SER A 41 1.16 -11.60 3.96
C SER A 41 1.82 -10.71 5.02
N LEU A 42 3.10 -10.37 4.88
CA LEU A 42 3.82 -9.46 5.79
C LEU A 42 3.21 -8.05 5.79
N LYS A 43 2.71 -7.58 4.64
CA LYS A 43 1.98 -6.31 4.55
C LYS A 43 0.70 -6.34 5.38
N CYS A 44 -0.08 -7.42 5.29
CA CYS A 44 -1.30 -7.61 6.08
C CYS A 44 -1.01 -7.70 7.59
N GLU A 45 0.04 -8.40 8.00
CA GLU A 45 0.43 -8.47 9.41
C GLU A 45 0.81 -7.10 9.98
N ARG A 46 1.54 -6.28 9.20
CA ARG A 46 1.89 -4.92 9.60
C ARG A 46 0.66 -4.00 9.70
N LEU A 47 -0.38 -4.24 8.90
CA LEU A 47 -1.64 -3.50 8.99
C LEU A 47 -2.42 -3.85 10.27
N LYS A 48 -2.21 -5.03 10.87
CA LYS A 48 -2.79 -5.37 12.17
C LYS A 48 -2.15 -4.57 13.31
N SER A 49 -0.84 -4.34 13.24
CA SER A 49 -0.10 -3.51 14.21
C SER A 49 -0.09 -2.03 13.79
N GLN A 50 -1.28 -1.45 13.62
CA GLN A 50 -1.41 -0.04 13.21
C GLN A 50 -0.59 0.86 14.13
N LYS A 51 0.38 1.58 13.55
CA LYS A 51 1.00 2.72 14.23
C LYS A 51 -0.11 3.70 14.59
N ILE A 52 -0.06 4.26 15.80
CA ILE A 52 -1.02 5.28 16.22
C ILE A 52 -0.92 6.45 15.23
N ARG A 53 -2.07 6.80 14.62
CA ARG A 53 -2.24 7.97 13.77
C ARG A 53 -3.33 8.84 14.39
N ARG A 54 -3.10 10.14 14.49
CA ARG A 54 -4.11 11.07 14.99
C ARG A 54 -5.12 11.38 13.87
N ARG A 55 -6.41 11.20 14.15
CA ARG A 55 -7.48 11.64 13.23
C ARG A 55 -7.56 13.18 13.26
N PRO A 56 -7.89 13.84 12.14
CA PRO A 56 -8.25 15.25 12.16
C PRO A 56 -9.40 15.52 13.14
N GLU A 57 -9.40 16.70 13.77
CA GLU A 57 -10.42 17.11 14.75
C GLU A 57 -11.81 17.28 14.12
N SER A 58 -11.87 17.68 12.84
CA SER A 58 -13.12 17.76 12.08
C SER A 58 -12.97 17.21 10.66
N CYS A 59 -14.09 16.73 10.11
CA CYS A 59 -14.21 16.28 8.73
C CYS A 59 -15.44 16.96 8.13
N HIS A 60 -15.25 17.78 7.10
CA HIS A 60 -16.31 18.52 6.42
C HIS A 60 -16.47 17.95 5.00
N GLY A 61 -17.20 16.84 4.90
CA GLY A 61 -17.33 16.08 3.64
C GLY A 61 -18.24 16.73 2.59
N PHE A 62 -19.06 17.70 3.00
CA PHE A 62 -20.03 18.36 2.13
C PHE A 62 -20.13 19.84 2.48
N HIS A 63 -20.24 20.68 1.46
CA HIS A 63 -20.52 22.11 1.64
C HIS A 63 -22.03 22.37 1.50
N PRO A 64 -22.66 23.24 2.32
CA PRO A 64 -24.10 23.51 2.23
C PRO A 64 -24.51 24.14 0.90
N GLU A 65 -23.59 24.83 0.21
CA GLU A 65 -23.81 25.37 -1.14
C GLU A 65 -23.51 24.35 -2.25
N GLU A 66 -22.98 23.18 -1.92
CA GLU A 66 -22.70 22.13 -2.90
C GLU A 66 -23.98 21.36 -3.23
N ASN A 67 -24.49 21.56 -4.44
CA ASN A 67 -25.59 20.78 -4.96
C ASN A 67 -25.06 19.77 -5.99
N ALA A 68 -24.92 18.50 -5.59
CA ALA A 68 -24.48 17.41 -6.47
C ALA A 68 -25.42 17.13 -7.66
N ARG A 69 -26.58 17.81 -7.75
CA ARG A 69 -27.47 17.78 -8.94
C ARG A 69 -27.10 18.82 -9.98
N GLU A 70 -26.35 19.86 -9.62
CA GLU A 70 -25.97 20.96 -10.50
C GLU A 70 -24.62 20.71 -11.19
N CYS A 71 -23.83 19.76 -10.68
CA CYS A 71 -22.53 19.39 -11.23
C CYS A 71 -22.42 17.86 -11.41
N GLY A 72 -21.52 17.40 -12.28
CA GLY A 72 -21.29 15.96 -12.51
C GLY A 72 -22.21 15.28 -13.53
N GLY A 73 -23.19 16.01 -14.09
CA GLY A 73 -23.99 15.53 -15.23
C GLY A 73 -23.22 15.65 -16.55
N ALA A 74 -23.25 14.61 -17.38
CA ALA A 74 -22.84 14.70 -18.78
C ALA A 74 -23.98 15.29 -19.63
N PHE A 75 -23.65 15.97 -20.74
CA PHE A 75 -24.66 16.40 -21.71
C PHE A 75 -25.41 15.17 -22.24
N GLY A 76 -26.70 15.07 -21.92
CA GLY A 76 -27.57 14.08 -22.52
C GLY A 76 -27.69 14.34 -24.03
N ILE A 77 -27.52 13.30 -24.84
CA ILE A 77 -27.74 13.40 -26.29
C ILE A 77 -29.24 13.65 -26.49
N SER A 78 -29.64 14.89 -26.76
CA SER A 78 -31.02 15.21 -27.12
C SER A 78 -31.24 14.91 -28.60
N SER A 79 -31.99 13.85 -28.92
CA SER A 79 -32.43 13.62 -30.30
C SER A 79 -33.47 14.68 -30.66
N ARG A 80 -33.17 15.56 -31.62
CA ARG A 80 -34.15 16.55 -32.08
C ARG A 80 -35.23 15.80 -32.88
N PRO A 81 -36.52 16.06 -32.63
CA PRO A 81 -37.59 15.38 -33.37
C PRO A 81 -37.48 15.64 -34.88
N ILE A 82 -36.95 16.82 -35.25
CA ILE A 82 -36.65 17.22 -36.64
C ILE A 82 -35.64 16.27 -37.29
N THR A 83 -34.58 15.86 -36.59
CA THR A 83 -33.58 14.95 -37.16
C THR A 83 -34.16 13.54 -37.36
N MET A 84 -35.05 13.10 -36.46
CA MET A 84 -35.77 11.84 -36.66
C MET A 84 -36.74 11.92 -37.86
N LEU A 85 -37.49 13.01 -37.99
CA LEU A 85 -38.40 13.23 -39.11
C LEU A 85 -37.69 13.28 -40.46
N LEU A 86 -36.55 13.97 -40.53
CA LEU A 86 -35.69 13.99 -41.72
C LEU A 86 -35.18 12.60 -42.08
N SER A 87 -34.73 11.81 -41.10
CA SER A 87 -34.27 10.44 -41.36
C SER A 87 -35.40 9.55 -41.91
N LEU A 88 -36.62 9.68 -41.38
CA LEU A 88 -37.82 8.98 -41.86
C LEU A 88 -38.21 9.41 -43.28
N LEU A 89 -38.17 10.70 -43.58
CA LEU A 89 -38.43 11.25 -44.91
C LEU A 89 -37.41 10.73 -45.94
N MET A 90 -36.12 10.71 -45.58
CA MET A 90 -35.08 10.17 -46.47
C MET A 90 -35.30 8.68 -46.75
N VAL A 91 -35.68 7.89 -45.74
CA VAL A 91 -36.05 6.47 -45.90
C VAL A 91 -37.28 6.32 -46.80
N TYR A 92 -38.29 7.18 -46.64
CA TYR A 92 -39.49 7.17 -47.47
C TYR A 92 -39.21 7.53 -48.93
N ILE A 93 -38.37 8.53 -49.18
CA ILE A 93 -37.99 8.96 -50.53
C ILE A 93 -37.04 7.96 -51.21
N SER A 94 -36.28 7.17 -50.43
CA SER A 94 -35.40 6.12 -50.95
C SER A 94 -36.11 4.80 -51.30
N ARG A 95 -37.41 4.69 -50.99
CA ARG A 95 -38.28 3.58 -51.40
C ARG A 95 -38.95 3.88 -52.72
#